data_AF-A0A8X6HFP6-F1
#
_entry.id   AF-A0A8X6HFP6-F1
#
_cell.length_a   1.000
_cell.length_b   1.000
_cell.length_c   1.000
_cell.angle_alpha   90.00
_cell.angle_beta   90.00
_cell.angle_gamma   90.00
#
_symmetry.space_group_name_H-M   'P 1'
#
loop_
_entity.id
_entity.type
_entity.pdbx_description
1 polymer ?
#
loop_
_entity_poly.entity_id
_entity_poly.type
_entity_poly.pdbx_seq_one_letter_code
_entity_poly.pdbx_strand_id
1 'polypeptide(L)'
;MVIFTCIFVFLTVILSGLSTVFLTFSLLSNEWEYLTYKTREVEELSRLKNHTLQWLPHDLGRLEIPEDQVEATVTMKTDNKVAVYLIPAFGGVNNLCPNITDAAKMKMKEDGYDIENCISYLSNEKIISRDTWLDRMRNLAMSCAMVCLILLSFSAPLGLLGLFKKQISTIMVTGVMYILAGVFGVFNLAFMQFKRVKPDGFYTSTILDLNLPEEYMKLRIFSVGWPPTAEWAGLILCLIGSLFWLLLAKIYRFQILSPT
;
A
#
# COMPACT_ATOMS: atom_id res chain seq x y z
N MET A 1 40.94 -12.60 -16.00
CA MET A 1 40.21 -12.55 -14.72
C MET A 1 39.56 -11.19 -14.44
N VAL A 2 40.26 -10.06 -14.65
CA VAL A 2 39.75 -8.71 -14.37
C VAL A 2 38.45 -8.36 -15.11
N ILE A 3 38.37 -8.60 -16.43
CA ILE A 3 37.18 -8.31 -17.25
C ILE A 3 35.95 -9.07 -16.74
N PHE A 4 36.11 -10.35 -16.42
CA PHE A 4 35.04 -11.18 -15.86
C PHE A 4 34.50 -10.61 -14.53
N THR A 5 35.38 -10.22 -13.61
CA THR A 5 34.98 -9.60 -12.34
C THR A 5 34.27 -8.27 -12.56
N CYS A 6 34.74 -7.43 -13.49
CA CYS A 6 34.07 -6.17 -13.81
C CYS A 6 32.65 -6.38 -14.35
N ILE A 7 32.46 -7.33 -15.27
CA ILE A 7 31.12 -7.69 -15.79
C ILE A 7 30.23 -8.21 -14.66
N PHE A 8 30.77 -9.06 -13.78
CA PHE A 8 30.01 -9.63 -12.67
C PHE A 8 29.59 -8.57 -11.64
N VAL A 9 30.49 -7.64 -11.31
CA VAL A 9 30.17 -6.48 -10.45
C VAL A 9 29.07 -5.63 -11.10
N PHE A 10 29.22 -5.30 -12.38
CA PHE A 10 28.24 -4.49 -13.10
C PHE A 10 26.85 -5.12 -13.09
N LEU A 11 26.76 -6.42 -13.39
CA LEU A 11 25.50 -7.17 -13.35
C LEU A 11 24.90 -7.20 -11.92
N THR A 12 25.74 -7.41 -10.90
CA THR A 12 25.31 -7.38 -9.49
C THR A 12 24.69 -6.03 -9.13
N VAL A 13 25.35 -4.93 -9.51
CA VAL A 13 24.88 -3.57 -9.24
C VAL A 13 23.57 -3.27 -9.97
N ILE A 14 23.44 -3.67 -11.24
CA ILE A 14 22.20 -3.48 -12.00
C ILE A 14 21.04 -4.25 -11.37
N LEU A 15 21.22 -5.54 -11.06
CA LEU A 15 20.17 -6.37 -10.49
C LEU A 15 19.70 -5.81 -9.14
N SER A 16 20.64 -5.41 -8.28
CA SER A 16 20.34 -4.78 -7.00
C SER A 16 19.67 -3.41 -7.15
N GLY A 17 20.11 -2.60 -8.12
CA GLY A 17 19.50 -1.30 -8.41
C GLY A 17 18.05 -1.46 -8.89
N LEU A 18 17.80 -2.32 -9.86
CA LEU A 18 16.45 -2.60 -10.38
C LEU A 18 15.55 -3.19 -9.29
N SER A 19 16.04 -4.14 -8.51
CA SER A 19 15.30 -4.70 -7.37
C SER A 19 14.92 -3.62 -6.37
N THR A 20 15.87 -2.76 -5.99
CA THR A 20 15.63 -1.66 -5.06
C THR A 20 14.58 -0.69 -5.61
N VAL A 21 14.64 -0.33 -6.89
CA VAL A 21 13.65 0.56 -7.52
C VAL A 21 12.26 -0.07 -7.50
N PHE A 22 12.12 -1.33 -7.92
CA PHE A 22 10.81 -1.98 -7.95
C PHE A 22 10.21 -2.17 -6.55
N LEU A 23 11.02 -2.60 -5.58
CA LEU A 23 10.56 -2.78 -4.20
C LEU A 23 10.19 -1.44 -3.55
N THR A 24 11.04 -0.41 -3.68
CA THR A 24 10.74 0.90 -3.09
C THR A 24 9.52 1.55 -3.74
N PHE A 25 9.42 1.50 -5.07
CA PHE A 25 8.29 2.07 -5.80
C PHE A 25 6.98 1.35 -5.49
N SER A 26 7.01 0.03 -5.36
CA SER A 26 5.83 -0.73 -4.94
C SER A 26 5.43 -0.38 -3.50
N LEU A 27 6.34 -0.48 -2.53
CA LEU A 27 6.05 -0.26 -1.10
C LEU A 27 5.57 1.16 -0.78
N LEU A 28 6.04 2.16 -1.53
CA LEU A 28 5.65 3.57 -1.35
C LEU A 28 4.42 3.97 -2.18
N SER A 29 3.98 3.12 -3.12
CA SER A 29 2.81 3.42 -3.96
C SER A 29 1.52 3.41 -3.13
N ASN A 30 0.61 4.31 -3.49
CA ASN A 30 -0.74 4.37 -2.93
C ASN A 30 -1.77 3.58 -3.76
N GLU A 31 -1.34 2.82 -4.76
CA GLU A 31 -2.23 2.18 -5.74
C GLU A 31 -2.30 0.66 -5.59
N TRP A 32 -2.16 0.15 -4.36
CA TRP A 32 -2.21 -1.30 -4.11
C TRP A 32 -3.61 -1.88 -4.28
N GLU A 33 -4.61 -1.11 -3.90
CA GLU A 33 -6.01 -1.47 -4.06
C GLU A 33 -6.82 -0.25 -4.51
N TYR A 34 -7.85 -0.49 -5.32
CA TYR A 34 -8.86 0.51 -5.65
C TYR A 34 -10.20 0.10 -5.04
N LEU A 35 -10.82 1.05 -4.37
CA LEU A 35 -12.14 0.96 -3.76
C LEU A 35 -13.16 1.58 -4.71
N THR A 36 -14.13 0.78 -5.13
CA THR A 36 -15.27 1.21 -5.95
C THR A 36 -16.57 0.60 -5.39
N TYR A 37 -17.71 0.97 -5.95
CA TYR A 37 -19.01 0.44 -5.55
C TYR A 37 -19.71 -0.23 -6.73
N LYS A 38 -20.49 -1.28 -6.43
CA LYS A 38 -21.38 -1.89 -7.43
C LYS A 38 -22.56 -0.97 -7.72
N THR A 39 -22.44 -0.14 -8.75
CA THR A 39 -23.43 0.88 -9.11
C THR A 39 -24.86 0.34 -9.21
N ARG A 40 -25.05 -0.81 -9.88
CA ARG A 40 -26.37 -1.45 -10.03
C ARG A 40 -26.99 -1.89 -8.70
N GLU A 41 -26.23 -2.60 -7.87
CA GLU A 41 -26.72 -3.08 -6.57
C GLU A 41 -27.00 -1.91 -5.62
N VAL A 42 -26.21 -0.82 -5.71
CA VAL A 42 -26.43 0.42 -4.94
C VAL A 42 -27.74 1.10 -5.34
N GLU A 43 -28.04 1.18 -6.63
CA GLU A 43 -29.29 1.75 -7.15
C GLU A 43 -30.53 0.92 -6.76
N GLU A 44 -30.40 -0.41 -6.79
CA GLU A 44 -31.46 -1.31 -6.33
C GLU A 44 -31.71 -1.13 -4.82
N LEU A 45 -30.64 -1.06 -4.03
CA LEU A 45 -30.74 -0.88 -2.59
C LEU A 45 -31.32 0.50 -2.23
N SER A 46 -30.92 1.57 -2.92
CA SER A 46 -31.48 2.90 -2.69
C SER A 46 -32.97 2.96 -2.99
N ARG A 47 -33.44 2.29 -4.04
CA ARG A 47 -34.87 2.18 -4.35
C ARG A 47 -35.62 1.38 -3.28
N LEU A 48 -35.06 0.27 -2.83
CA LEU A 48 -35.68 -0.59 -1.82
C LEU A 48 -35.85 0.12 -0.47
N LYS A 49 -34.90 0.99 -0.10
CA LYS A 49 -34.92 1.74 1.16
C LYS A 49 -35.53 3.15 1.05
N ASN A 50 -36.02 3.56 -0.12
CA ASN A 50 -36.49 4.92 -0.40
C ASN A 50 -35.42 6.02 -0.13
N HIS A 51 -34.16 5.73 -0.42
CA HIS A 51 -33.07 6.72 -0.36
C HIS A 51 -32.92 7.44 -1.71
N THR A 52 -32.64 8.74 -1.68
CA THR A 52 -32.34 9.51 -2.90
C THR A 52 -30.85 9.39 -3.23
N LEU A 53 -30.55 8.79 -4.39
CA LEU A 53 -29.19 8.58 -4.88
C LEU A 53 -28.90 9.54 -6.04
N GLN A 54 -27.77 10.25 -5.95
CA GLN A 54 -27.22 11.08 -7.03
C GLN A 54 -25.78 10.66 -7.29
N TRP A 55 -25.49 10.21 -8.53
CA TRP A 55 -24.12 9.98 -8.96
C TRP A 55 -23.47 11.30 -9.40
N LEU A 56 -22.28 11.55 -8.85
CA LEU A 56 -21.37 12.65 -9.17
C LEU A 56 -20.21 12.09 -10.03
N PRO A 57 -19.38 12.95 -10.64
CA PRO A 57 -18.24 12.51 -11.43
C PRO A 57 -17.30 11.56 -10.66
N HIS A 58 -16.63 10.66 -11.39
CA HIS A 58 -15.74 9.63 -10.85
C HIS A 58 -16.41 8.63 -9.90
N ASP A 59 -17.64 8.20 -10.21
CA ASP A 59 -18.38 7.18 -9.45
C ASP A 59 -18.61 7.53 -7.97
N LEU A 60 -18.60 8.82 -7.64
CA LEU A 60 -18.96 9.32 -6.31
C LEU A 60 -20.48 9.27 -6.16
N GLY A 61 -20.99 8.49 -5.22
CA GLY A 61 -22.42 8.46 -4.91
C GLY A 61 -22.75 9.41 -3.77
N ARG A 62 -23.77 10.26 -3.92
CA ARG A 62 -24.40 11.02 -2.83
C ARG A 62 -25.74 10.38 -2.53
N LEU A 63 -25.93 9.93 -1.29
CA LEU A 63 -27.15 9.37 -0.76
C LEU A 63 -27.78 10.38 0.20
N GLU A 64 -29.08 10.59 0.15
CA GLU A 64 -29.81 11.25 1.23
C GLU A 64 -30.69 10.21 1.92
N ILE A 65 -30.47 10.04 3.21
CA ILE A 65 -31.09 9.02 4.04
C ILE A 65 -32.01 9.71 5.06
N PRO A 66 -33.25 9.23 5.29
CA PRO A 66 -34.11 9.75 6.35
C PRO A 66 -33.45 9.65 7.74
N GLU A 67 -33.59 10.70 8.56
CA GLU A 67 -32.90 10.83 9.86
C GLU A 67 -33.18 9.66 10.83
N ASP A 68 -34.38 9.05 10.75
CA ASP A 68 -34.80 7.92 11.57
C ASP A 68 -33.97 6.64 11.39
N GLN A 69 -33.15 6.57 10.33
CA GLN A 69 -32.37 5.37 9.96
C GLN A 69 -30.85 5.55 10.13
N VAL A 70 -30.38 6.67 10.70
CA VAL A 70 -28.95 6.95 10.87
C VAL A 70 -28.61 7.14 12.36
N GLU A 71 -27.66 6.35 12.87
CA GLU A 71 -27.02 6.58 14.18
C GLU A 71 -26.04 7.77 14.06
N ALA A 72 -26.57 8.99 13.94
CA ALA A 72 -25.76 10.18 13.64
C ALA A 72 -24.89 10.62 14.84
N THR A 73 -23.56 10.62 14.65
CA THR A 73 -22.61 11.20 15.62
C THR A 73 -22.05 12.57 15.20
N VAL A 74 -22.26 13.03 13.96
CA VAL A 74 -21.77 14.35 13.50
C VAL A 74 -22.81 15.01 12.60
N THR A 75 -23.26 16.18 13.03
CA THR A 75 -24.38 17.00 12.53
C THR A 75 -24.01 17.96 11.40
N MET A 76 -24.88 18.08 10.40
CA MET A 76 -25.54 19.35 10.04
C MET A 76 -26.90 19.06 9.38
N LYS A 77 -27.94 19.64 9.97
CA LYS A 77 -29.36 19.45 9.62
C LYS A 77 -29.75 20.34 8.46
N THR A 78 -30.29 19.74 7.41
CA THR A 78 -31.24 20.41 6.51
C THR A 78 -32.36 19.41 6.23
N ASP A 79 -33.56 19.69 6.74
CA ASP A 79 -34.81 18.96 6.45
C ASP A 79 -34.78 17.42 6.61
N ASN A 80 -34.97 16.89 7.83
CA ASN A 80 -35.28 15.47 8.14
C ASN A 80 -34.45 14.37 7.42
N LYS A 81 -33.35 14.72 6.76
CA LYS A 81 -32.54 13.87 5.90
C LYS A 81 -31.07 14.18 6.12
N VAL A 82 -30.26 13.13 6.11
CA VAL A 82 -28.80 13.19 6.27
C VAL A 82 -28.16 12.81 4.95
N ALA A 83 -27.28 13.67 4.43
CA ALA A 83 -26.46 13.34 3.27
C ALA A 83 -25.32 12.40 3.69
N VAL A 84 -25.08 11.35 2.91
CA VAL A 84 -24.02 10.36 3.09
C VAL A 84 -23.36 10.10 1.76
N TYR A 85 -22.05 9.88 1.75
CA TYR A 85 -21.27 9.77 0.52
C TYR A 85 -20.64 8.38 0.34
N LEU A 86 -20.83 7.80 -0.84
CA LEU A 86 -20.16 6.60 -1.34
C LEU A 86 -18.90 7.02 -2.07
N ILE A 87 -17.78 7.07 -1.36
CA ILE A 87 -16.54 7.67 -1.85
C ILE A 87 -15.63 6.58 -2.43
N PRO A 88 -15.33 6.60 -3.74
CA PRO A 88 -14.29 5.75 -4.30
C PRO A 88 -12.92 6.21 -3.82
N ALA A 89 -11.98 5.29 -3.68
CA ALA A 89 -10.66 5.57 -3.13
C ALA A 89 -9.60 4.64 -3.71
N PHE A 90 -8.33 4.97 -3.51
CA PHE A 90 -7.20 4.09 -3.77
C PHE A 90 -6.30 4.04 -2.52
N GLY A 91 -5.83 2.85 -2.20
CA GLY A 91 -5.11 2.57 -0.97
C GLY A 91 -3.75 1.93 -1.25
N GLY A 92 -2.73 2.42 -0.54
CA GLY A 92 -1.41 1.80 -0.46
C GLY A 92 -1.21 1.00 0.82
N VAL A 93 0.06 0.75 1.14
CA VAL A 93 0.44 0.18 2.45
C VAL A 93 0.17 1.17 3.58
N ASN A 94 0.44 2.47 3.35
CA ASN A 94 0.48 3.48 4.42
C ASN A 94 -0.65 4.51 4.36
N ASN A 95 -1.27 4.71 3.20
CA ASN A 95 -2.25 5.77 3.00
C ASN A 95 -3.47 5.25 2.24
N LEU A 96 -4.62 5.88 2.50
CA LEU A 96 -5.85 5.74 1.73
C LEU A 96 -6.29 7.11 1.22
N CYS A 97 -6.41 7.24 -0.09
CA CYS A 97 -6.72 8.52 -0.73
C CYS A 97 -8.07 8.43 -1.46
N PRO A 98 -9.04 9.30 -1.17
CA PRO A 98 -10.26 9.40 -1.95
C PRO A 98 -9.97 9.81 -3.40
N ASN A 99 -10.68 9.20 -4.34
CA ASN A 99 -10.62 9.52 -5.76
C ASN A 99 -11.75 10.49 -6.14
N ILE A 100 -11.63 11.74 -5.68
CA ILE A 100 -12.65 12.77 -5.87
C ILE A 100 -12.05 14.05 -6.45
N THR A 101 -12.86 14.81 -7.18
CA THR A 101 -12.45 16.11 -7.71
C THR A 101 -12.58 17.21 -6.66
N ASP A 102 -11.82 18.29 -6.80
CA ASP A 102 -11.89 19.44 -5.88
C ASP A 102 -13.30 20.06 -5.83
N ALA A 103 -14.01 20.07 -6.96
CA ALA A 103 -15.39 20.54 -7.04
C ALA A 103 -16.34 19.68 -6.19
N ALA A 104 -16.19 18.35 -6.25
CA ALA A 104 -16.97 17.45 -5.41
C ALA A 104 -16.62 17.60 -3.93
N LYS A 105 -15.33 17.77 -3.61
CA LYS A 105 -14.85 18.01 -2.25
C LYS A 105 -15.43 19.29 -1.63
N MET A 106 -15.56 20.36 -2.40
CA MET A 106 -16.20 21.61 -1.93
C MET A 106 -17.68 21.39 -1.61
N LYS A 107 -18.42 20.66 -2.46
CA LYS A 107 -19.81 20.29 -2.20
C LYS A 107 -19.98 19.40 -0.96
N MET A 108 -19.08 18.44 -0.76
CA MET A 108 -19.07 17.60 0.43
C MET A 108 -18.83 18.41 1.71
N LYS A 109 -17.95 19.43 1.63
CA LYS A 109 -17.69 20.34 2.75
C LYS A 109 -18.90 21.20 3.10
N GLU A 110 -19.68 21.63 2.11
CA GLU A 110 -20.98 22.30 2.32
C GLU A 110 -21.97 21.39 3.06
N ASP A 111 -21.99 20.10 2.71
CA ASP A 111 -22.77 19.06 3.38
C ASP A 111 -22.18 18.61 4.74
N GLY A 112 -21.13 19.28 5.25
CA GLY A 112 -20.52 19.01 6.56
C GLY A 112 -19.47 17.89 6.58
N TYR A 113 -19.09 17.33 5.42
CA TYR A 113 -18.02 16.33 5.32
C TYR A 113 -16.70 17.00 4.97
N ASP A 114 -15.80 17.13 5.96
CA ASP A 114 -14.43 17.56 5.73
C ASP A 114 -13.52 16.36 5.44
N ILE A 115 -13.34 16.06 4.15
CA ILE A 115 -12.50 14.94 3.70
C ILE A 115 -11.14 15.44 3.24
N GLU A 116 -10.09 14.99 3.93
CA GLU A 116 -8.70 15.25 3.55
C GLU A 116 -8.26 14.49 2.28
N ASN A 117 -7.18 14.96 1.65
CA ASN A 117 -6.71 14.40 0.38
C ASN A 117 -6.19 12.96 0.50
N CYS A 118 -5.52 12.61 1.59
CA CYS A 118 -5.04 11.26 1.85
C CYS A 118 -5.00 11.02 3.37
N ILE A 119 -5.61 9.93 3.81
CA ILE A 119 -5.65 9.51 5.20
C ILE A 119 -4.43 8.62 5.43
N SER A 120 -3.48 9.10 6.23
CA SER A 120 -2.34 8.28 6.63
C SER A 120 -2.71 7.37 7.79
N TYR A 121 -2.39 6.10 7.65
CA TYR A 121 -2.63 5.09 8.69
C TYR A 121 -1.71 5.25 9.91
N LEU A 122 -0.66 6.07 9.80
CA LEU A 122 0.19 6.48 10.91
C LEU A 122 -0.48 7.48 11.84
N SER A 123 -1.41 8.29 11.32
CA SER A 123 -2.11 9.29 12.11
C SER A 123 -3.35 8.67 12.71
N ASN A 124 -3.30 8.39 14.02
CA ASN A 124 -4.38 7.72 14.77
C ASN A 124 -5.66 8.57 14.90
N GLU A 125 -5.65 9.84 14.50
CA GLU A 125 -6.75 10.78 14.75
C GLU A 125 -8.00 10.50 13.88
N LYS A 126 -7.90 9.66 12.84
CA LYS A 126 -8.95 9.51 11.79
C LYS A 126 -9.49 8.09 11.62
N ILE A 127 -9.23 7.21 12.59
CA ILE A 127 -9.70 5.82 12.60
C ILE A 127 -11.01 5.77 13.41
N ILE A 128 -12.14 5.56 12.72
CA ILE A 128 -13.49 5.68 13.32
C ILE A 128 -13.99 4.38 13.95
N SER A 129 -13.78 3.24 13.28
CA SER A 129 -14.25 1.93 13.74
C SER A 129 -13.08 0.97 13.89
N ARG A 130 -12.97 0.35 15.07
CA ARG A 130 -11.81 -0.44 15.48
C ARG A 130 -12.00 -1.90 15.09
N ASP A 131 -11.93 -2.22 13.80
CA ASP A 131 -11.71 -3.60 13.40
C ASP A 131 -10.29 -3.99 13.81
N THR A 132 -10.21 -4.63 14.97
CA THR A 132 -8.96 -5.07 15.59
C THR A 132 -8.12 -5.94 14.66
N TRP A 133 -8.74 -6.67 13.72
CA TRP A 133 -8.02 -7.51 12.80
C TRP A 133 -7.41 -6.70 11.65
N LEU A 134 -8.18 -5.77 11.06
CA LEU A 134 -7.70 -4.93 9.96
C LEU A 134 -6.54 -4.05 10.42
N ASP A 135 -6.65 -3.48 11.61
CA ASP A 135 -5.58 -2.68 12.23
C ASP A 135 -4.31 -3.51 12.47
N ARG A 136 -4.45 -4.75 12.95
CA ARG A 136 -3.31 -5.66 13.16
C ARG A 136 -2.61 -5.98 11.84
N MET A 137 -3.36 -6.32 10.80
CA MET A 137 -2.79 -6.66 9.49
C MET A 137 -2.10 -5.46 8.84
N ARG A 138 -2.70 -4.27 8.92
CA ARG A 138 -2.10 -3.02 8.42
C ARG A 138 -0.80 -2.69 9.15
N ASN A 139 -0.79 -2.79 10.47
CA ASN A 139 0.43 -2.54 11.26
C ASN A 139 1.55 -3.55 10.94
N LEU A 140 1.20 -4.83 10.73
CA LEU A 140 2.16 -5.85 10.31
C LEU A 140 2.71 -5.58 8.90
N ALA A 141 1.86 -5.25 7.93
CA ALA A 141 2.28 -4.89 6.58
C ALA A 141 3.20 -3.64 6.60
N MET A 142 2.79 -2.59 7.30
CA MET A 142 3.52 -1.33 7.40
C MET A 142 4.90 -1.52 8.03
N SER A 143 5.00 -2.26 9.13
CA SER A 143 6.30 -2.54 9.78
C SER A 143 7.23 -3.35 8.87
N CYS A 144 6.71 -4.34 8.14
CA CYS A 144 7.49 -5.08 7.14
C CYS A 144 8.00 -4.18 6.02
N ALA A 145 7.14 -3.29 5.50
CA ALA A 145 7.50 -2.32 4.48
C ALA A 145 8.60 -1.37 4.98
N MET A 146 8.47 -0.80 6.19
CA MET A 146 9.48 0.08 6.78
C MET A 146 10.83 -0.61 6.93
N VAL A 147 10.86 -1.83 7.49
CA VAL A 147 12.10 -2.59 7.66
C VAL A 147 12.73 -2.90 6.30
N CYS A 148 11.93 -3.28 5.30
CA CYS A 148 12.42 -3.50 3.94
C CYS A 148 13.06 -2.23 3.35
N LEU A 149 12.39 -1.07 3.45
CA LEU A 149 12.93 0.21 2.98
C LEU A 149 14.22 0.60 3.71
N ILE A 150 14.31 0.37 5.02
CA ILE A 150 15.52 0.61 5.82
C ILE A 150 16.66 -0.29 5.32
N LEU A 151 16.42 -1.59 5.18
CA LEU A 151 17.42 -2.54 4.70
C LEU A 151 17.94 -2.17 3.30
N LEU A 152 17.04 -1.82 2.37
CA LEU A 152 17.41 -1.38 1.03
C LEU A 152 18.23 -0.08 1.08
N SER A 153 17.80 0.90 1.88
CA SER A 153 18.47 2.20 2.01
C SER A 153 19.89 2.07 2.56
N PHE A 154 20.11 1.21 3.56
CA PHE A 154 21.45 0.98 4.13
C PHE A 154 22.30 0.04 3.27
N SER A 155 21.69 -0.86 2.49
CA SER A 155 22.43 -1.79 1.63
C SER A 155 23.21 -1.08 0.51
N ALA A 156 22.68 0.03 -0.01
CA ALA A 156 23.30 0.79 -1.11
C ALA A 156 24.65 1.42 -0.73
N PRO A 157 24.78 2.24 0.34
CA PRO A 157 26.07 2.81 0.73
C PRO A 157 27.06 1.74 1.19
N LEU A 158 26.60 0.70 1.92
CA LEU A 158 27.45 -0.41 2.34
C LEU A 158 27.99 -1.19 1.15
N GLY A 159 27.14 -1.52 0.18
CA GLY A 159 27.55 -2.20 -1.06
C GLY A 159 28.59 -1.39 -1.83
N LEU A 160 28.35 -0.08 -1.98
CA LEU A 160 29.26 0.82 -2.69
C LEU A 160 30.63 0.91 -2.00
N LEU A 161 30.66 1.09 -0.68
CA LEU A 161 31.90 1.11 0.10
C LEU A 161 32.63 -0.24 0.05
N GLY A 162 31.88 -1.35 0.10
CA GLY A 162 32.41 -2.71 -0.05
C GLY A 162 33.12 -2.91 -1.38
N LEU A 163 32.53 -2.42 -2.48
CA LEU A 163 33.14 -2.48 -3.81
C LEU A 163 34.39 -1.57 -3.92
N PHE A 164 34.32 -0.33 -3.41
CA PHE A 164 35.45 0.61 -3.47
C PHE A 164 36.67 0.15 -2.67
N LYS A 165 36.46 -0.34 -1.44
CA LYS A 165 37.54 -0.82 -0.57
C LYS A 165 37.86 -2.30 -0.78
N LYS A 166 37.16 -2.97 -1.70
CA LYS A 166 37.24 -4.43 -1.93
C LYS A 166 37.12 -5.24 -0.63
N GLN A 167 36.30 -4.75 0.31
CA GLN A 167 36.16 -5.35 1.63
C GLN A 167 35.10 -6.46 1.61
N ILE A 168 35.55 -7.71 1.67
CA ILE A 168 34.70 -8.91 1.52
C ILE A 168 33.57 -8.95 2.55
N SER A 169 33.84 -8.58 3.80
CA SER A 169 32.83 -8.61 4.87
C SER A 169 31.64 -7.70 4.56
N THR A 170 31.90 -6.50 4.02
CA THR A 170 30.84 -5.55 3.67
C THR A 170 30.02 -6.04 2.48
N ILE A 171 30.67 -6.60 1.45
CA ILE A 171 30.00 -7.20 0.28
C ILE A 171 29.08 -8.35 0.71
N MET A 172 29.53 -9.20 1.65
CA MET A 172 28.74 -10.30 2.19
C MET A 172 27.52 -9.80 2.99
N VAL A 173 27.71 -8.81 3.87
CA VAL A 173 26.63 -8.20 4.64
C VAL A 173 25.58 -7.60 3.72
N THR A 174 25.98 -6.89 2.66
CA THR A 174 25.05 -6.37 1.65
C THR A 174 24.18 -7.49 1.05
N GLY A 175 24.78 -8.62 0.66
CA GLY A 175 24.03 -9.77 0.17
C GLY A 175 23.00 -10.30 1.17
N VAL A 176 23.37 -10.43 2.44
CA VAL A 176 22.45 -10.85 3.52
C VAL A 176 21.33 -9.83 3.73
N MET A 177 21.63 -8.53 3.67
CA MET A 177 20.61 -7.47 3.80
C MET A 177 19.57 -7.54 2.68
N TYR A 178 19.96 -7.85 1.44
CA TYR A 178 19.00 -8.09 0.35
C TYR A 178 18.13 -9.32 0.63
N ILE A 179 18.67 -10.43 1.15
CA ILE A 179 17.86 -11.60 1.53
C ILE A 179 16.83 -11.21 2.60
N LEU A 180 17.26 -10.51 3.64
CA LEU A 180 16.37 -10.05 4.70
C LEU A 180 15.28 -9.12 4.15
N ALA A 181 15.63 -8.16 3.28
CA ALA A 181 14.68 -7.29 2.62
C ALA A 181 13.66 -8.09 1.79
N GLY A 182 14.12 -9.12 1.07
CA GLY A 182 13.26 -10.04 0.33
C GLY A 182 12.27 -10.78 1.23
N VAL A 183 12.70 -11.28 2.39
CA VAL A 183 11.81 -11.94 3.36
C VAL A 183 10.74 -10.98 3.88
N PHE A 184 11.11 -9.77 4.27
CA PHE A 184 10.15 -8.76 4.72
C PHE A 184 9.19 -8.31 3.61
N GLY A 185 9.67 -8.21 2.36
CA GLY A 185 8.79 -7.92 1.23
C GLY A 185 7.78 -9.03 0.95
N VAL A 186 8.18 -10.31 1.06
CA VAL A 186 7.23 -11.44 0.96
C VAL A 186 6.17 -11.37 2.06
N PHE A 187 6.55 -11.03 3.29
CA PHE A 187 5.59 -10.85 4.38
C PHE A 187 4.66 -9.66 4.14
N ASN A 188 5.18 -8.52 3.67
CA ASN A 188 4.36 -7.36 3.31
C ASN A 188 3.29 -7.75 2.28
N LEU A 189 3.70 -8.40 1.19
CA LEU A 189 2.79 -8.90 0.17
C LEU A 189 1.71 -9.83 0.76
N ALA A 190 2.13 -10.78 1.60
CA ALA A 190 1.21 -11.73 2.23
C ALA A 190 0.17 -11.02 3.11
N PHE A 191 0.60 -10.07 3.96
CA PHE A 191 -0.32 -9.31 4.79
C PHE A 191 -1.25 -8.43 3.96
N MET A 192 -0.75 -7.80 2.91
CA MET A 192 -1.57 -7.01 1.98
C MET A 192 -2.61 -7.85 1.23
N GLN A 193 -2.31 -9.11 0.92
CA GLN A 193 -3.27 -10.04 0.33
C GLN A 193 -4.30 -10.52 1.36
N PHE A 194 -3.84 -10.90 2.56
CA PHE A 194 -4.72 -11.46 3.58
C PHE A 194 -5.63 -10.42 4.24
N LYS A 195 -5.30 -9.12 4.20
CA LYS A 195 -6.10 -8.04 4.79
C LYS A 195 -7.54 -7.93 4.25
N ARG A 196 -7.88 -8.59 3.13
CA ARG A 196 -9.23 -8.58 2.54
C ARG A 196 -9.92 -9.95 2.50
N VAL A 197 -9.31 -11.00 3.06
CA VAL A 197 -9.86 -12.38 3.03
C VAL A 197 -10.98 -12.60 4.06
N LYS A 198 -11.11 -11.71 5.05
CA LYS A 198 -12.18 -11.77 6.07
C LYS A 198 -13.55 -11.38 5.46
N PRO A 199 -14.66 -11.95 5.96
CA PRO A 199 -16.01 -11.57 5.54
C PRO A 199 -16.34 -10.09 5.84
N ASP A 200 -15.72 -9.51 6.87
CA ASP A 200 -15.83 -8.09 7.23
C ASP A 200 -14.82 -7.20 6.46
N GLY A 201 -14.18 -7.73 5.42
CA GLY A 201 -13.16 -7.03 4.63
C GLY A 201 -13.65 -5.79 3.89
N PHE A 202 -14.94 -5.47 4.00
CA PHE A 202 -15.57 -4.29 3.40
C PHE A 202 -15.38 -2.99 4.20
N TYR A 203 -14.98 -3.06 5.47
CA TYR A 203 -14.65 -1.89 6.27
C TYR A 203 -13.32 -1.26 5.81
N THR A 204 -13.26 0.08 5.87
CA THR A 204 -12.00 0.83 5.73
C THR A 204 -11.46 1.26 7.09
N SER A 205 -12.29 1.28 8.13
CA SER A 205 -11.98 1.79 9.47
C SER A 205 -11.53 3.26 9.45
N THR A 206 -12.03 4.05 8.51
CA THR A 206 -11.67 5.47 8.35
C THR A 206 -12.91 6.38 8.28
N ILE A 207 -12.69 7.68 8.09
CA ILE A 207 -13.75 8.66 7.83
C ILE A 207 -14.65 8.33 6.64
N LEU A 208 -14.22 7.46 5.71
CA LEU A 208 -15.06 6.97 4.60
C LEU A 208 -16.19 6.04 5.06
N ASP A 209 -16.12 5.52 6.28
CA ASP A 209 -17.15 4.66 6.87
C ASP A 209 -18.16 5.45 7.72
N LEU A 210 -17.91 6.76 7.91
CA LEU A 210 -18.73 7.61 8.78
C LEU A 210 -20.17 7.70 8.26
N ASN A 211 -21.14 7.40 9.13
CA ASN A 211 -22.59 7.47 8.87
C ASN A 211 -23.09 6.62 7.68
N LEU A 212 -22.24 5.73 7.13
CA LEU A 212 -22.63 4.88 6.02
C LEU A 212 -23.30 3.60 6.55
N PRO A 213 -24.50 3.23 6.08
CA PRO A 213 -25.12 1.98 6.51
C PRO A 213 -24.32 0.77 6.01
N GLU A 214 -24.22 -0.27 6.85
CA GLU A 214 -23.46 -1.49 6.56
C GLU A 214 -23.90 -2.17 5.24
N GLU A 215 -25.19 -2.08 4.91
CA GLU A 215 -25.76 -2.60 3.66
C GLU A 215 -25.09 -1.99 2.41
N TYR A 216 -24.77 -0.69 2.45
CA TYR A 216 -24.03 -0.03 1.36
C TYR A 216 -22.54 -0.35 1.39
N MET A 217 -21.96 -0.56 2.57
CA MET A 217 -20.56 -0.96 2.69
C MET A 217 -20.31 -2.33 2.07
N LYS A 218 -21.25 -3.27 2.22
CA LYS A 218 -21.17 -4.61 1.61
C LYS A 218 -21.14 -4.59 0.07
N LEU A 219 -21.57 -3.49 -0.54
CA LEU A 219 -21.54 -3.29 -2.00
C LEU A 219 -20.20 -2.76 -2.51
N ARG A 220 -19.21 -2.57 -1.63
CA ARG A 220 -17.85 -2.17 -1.99
C ARG A 220 -17.12 -3.29 -2.72
N ILE A 221 -16.38 -2.89 -3.74
CA ILE A 221 -15.47 -3.75 -4.49
C ILE A 221 -14.06 -3.24 -4.27
N PHE A 222 -13.19 -4.16 -3.85
CA PHE A 222 -11.75 -3.92 -3.77
C PHE A 222 -11.09 -4.64 -4.94
N SER A 223 -10.54 -3.88 -5.87
CA SER A 223 -9.73 -4.42 -6.97
C SER A 223 -8.25 -4.26 -6.65
N VAL A 224 -7.45 -5.25 -7.04
CA VAL A 224 -5.99 -5.24 -6.86
C VAL A 224 -5.37 -4.32 -7.91
N GLY A 225 -4.45 -3.46 -7.48
CA GLY A 225 -3.72 -2.58 -8.39
C GLY A 225 -2.40 -3.19 -8.91
N TRP A 226 -1.55 -2.35 -9.49
CA TRP A 226 -0.28 -2.77 -10.08
C TRP A 226 0.87 -3.06 -9.09
N PRO A 227 0.98 -2.43 -7.88
CA PRO A 227 2.14 -2.59 -7.00
C PRO A 227 2.49 -4.03 -6.62
N PRO A 228 1.53 -4.95 -6.37
CA PRO A 228 1.86 -6.35 -6.11
C PRO A 228 2.68 -7.02 -7.22
N THR A 229 2.38 -6.70 -8.48
CA THR A 229 3.13 -7.26 -9.62
C THR A 229 4.56 -6.72 -9.68
N ALA A 230 4.75 -5.43 -9.37
CA ALA A 230 6.06 -4.81 -9.28
C ALA A 230 6.86 -5.35 -8.07
N GLU A 231 6.20 -5.62 -6.95
CA GLU A 231 6.85 -6.20 -5.77
C GLU A 231 7.36 -7.61 -6.06
N TRP A 232 6.56 -8.48 -6.68
CA TRP A 232 6.99 -9.81 -7.11
C TRP A 232 8.22 -9.76 -8.01
N ALA A 233 8.22 -8.86 -9.01
CA ALA A 233 9.37 -8.67 -9.88
C ALA A 233 10.61 -8.19 -9.09
N GLY A 234 10.41 -7.22 -8.19
CA GLY A 234 11.44 -6.72 -7.29
C GLY A 234 12.02 -7.80 -6.37
N LEU A 235 11.18 -8.68 -5.81
CA LEU A 235 11.55 -9.80 -4.94
C LEU A 235 12.39 -10.84 -5.68
N ILE A 236 11.99 -11.22 -6.90
CA ILE A 236 12.76 -12.15 -7.73
C ILE A 236 14.15 -11.56 -8.03
N LEU A 237 14.20 -10.30 -8.46
CA LEU A 237 15.47 -9.61 -8.69
C LEU A 237 16.29 -9.45 -7.41
N CYS A 238 15.64 -9.28 -6.26
CA CYS A 238 16.28 -9.17 -4.94
C CYS A 238 17.02 -10.46 -4.59
N LEU A 239 16.34 -11.60 -4.74
CA LEU A 239 16.92 -12.91 -4.46
C LEU A 239 18.07 -13.23 -5.41
N ILE A 240 17.90 -12.99 -6.72
CA ILE A 240 18.97 -13.18 -7.70
C ILE A 240 20.14 -12.24 -7.36
N GLY A 241 19.88 -10.95 -7.13
CA GLY A 241 20.91 -9.98 -6.74
C GLY A 241 21.67 -10.38 -5.48
N SER A 242 20.97 -10.93 -4.48
CA SER A 242 21.59 -11.41 -3.25
C SER A 242 22.57 -12.57 -3.47
N LEU A 243 22.20 -13.52 -4.34
CA LEU A 243 23.09 -14.62 -4.73
C LEU A 243 24.33 -14.07 -5.44
N PHE A 244 24.16 -13.09 -6.31
CA PHE A 244 25.27 -12.41 -6.98
C PHE A 244 26.20 -11.71 -5.99
N TRP A 245 25.68 -11.01 -4.97
CA TRP A 245 26.51 -10.42 -3.91
C TRP A 245 27.32 -11.47 -3.14
N LEU A 246 26.71 -12.60 -2.79
CA LEU A 246 27.39 -13.68 -2.06
C LEU A 246 28.45 -14.38 -2.93
N LEU A 247 28.16 -14.62 -4.20
CA LEU A 247 29.11 -15.15 -5.17
C LEU A 247 30.26 -14.16 -5.40
N LEU A 248 29.97 -12.86 -5.47
CA LEU A 248 30.97 -11.82 -5.60
C LEU A 248 31.93 -11.84 -4.40
N ALA A 249 31.41 -11.95 -3.17
CA ALA A 249 32.24 -12.09 -1.97
C ALA A 249 33.18 -13.30 -2.04
N LYS A 250 32.72 -14.43 -2.61
CA LYS A 250 33.56 -15.61 -2.86
C LYS A 250 34.64 -15.34 -3.90
N ILE A 251 34.30 -14.71 -5.03
CA ILE A 251 35.26 -14.35 -6.09
C ILE A 251 36.37 -13.46 -5.54
N TYR A 252 36.03 -12.41 -4.79
CA TYR A 252 37.03 -11.54 -4.16
C TYR A 252 37.93 -12.32 -3.18
N ARG A 253 37.37 -13.25 -2.40
CA ARG A 253 38.17 -14.11 -1.51
C ARG A 253 39.17 -14.96 -2.28
N PHE A 254 38.76 -15.54 -3.40
CA PHE A 254 39.67 -16.32 -4.26
C PHE A 254 40.77 -15.45 -4.87
N GLN A 255 40.46 -14.24 -5.30
CA GLN A 255 41.46 -13.31 -5.86
C GLN A 255 42.52 -12.89 -4.83
N ILE A 256 42.14 -12.74 -3.56
CA ILE A 256 43.12 -12.44 -2.49
C ILE A 256 44.02 -13.65 -2.20
N LEU A 257 43.48 -14.87 -2.26
CA LEU A 257 44.22 -16.10 -1.95
C LEU A 257 45.09 -16.60 -3.12
N SER A 258 44.80 -16.19 -4.35
CA SER A 258 45.52 -16.60 -5.56
C SER A 258 45.89 -15.38 -6.41
N PRO A 259 46.86 -14.55 -5.97
CA PRO A 259 47.33 -13.41 -6.74
C PRO A 259 48.16 -13.90 -7.93
N THR A 260 47.52 -14.09 -9.08
CA THR A 260 48.18 -14.19 -10.39
C THR A 260 48.33 -12.81 -11.01
#